data_AF-A0A652ZZI8-F1
#
_entry.id   AF-A0A652ZZI8-F1
#
_cell.length_a   1.000
_cell.length_b   1.000
_cell.length_c   1.000
_cell.angle_alpha   90.00
_cell.angle_beta   90.00
_cell.angle_gamma   90.00
#
_symmetry.space_group_name_H-M   'P 1'
#
loop_
_entity.id
_entity.type
_entity.pdbx_description
1 polymer ?
#
loop_
_entity_poly.entity_id
_entity_poly.type
_entity_poly.pdbx_seq_one_letter_code
_entity_poly.pdbx_strand_id
1 'polypeptide(L)' 'MYGVRKVLHQLHREGFHIARCTTERLMKVMGLQGVTRGRTIKRTTIASQSNLRPLDLV' A
#
# COMPACT_ATOMS: atom_id res chain seq x y z
N MET A 1 -5.92 -9.29 5.19
CA MET A 1 -6.21 -8.47 6.39
C MET A 1 -5.24 -7.29 6.46
N TYR A 2 -5.75 -6.06 6.49
CA TYR A 2 -4.98 -4.82 6.41
C TYR A 2 -4.24 -4.54 7.73
N GLY A 3 -2.93 -4.25 7.66
CA GLY A 3 -2.19 -3.71 8.81
C GLY A 3 -2.45 -2.22 9.05
N VAL A 4 -2.02 -1.71 10.21
CA VAL A 4 -2.18 -0.31 10.66
C VAL A 4 -1.91 0.70 9.56
N ARG A 5 -0.79 0.55 8.83
CA ARG A 5 -0.42 1.47 7.74
C ARG A 5 -1.42 1.49 6.58
N LYS A 6 -2.08 0.38 6.28
CA LYS A 6 -3.05 0.31 5.18
C LYS A 6 -4.40 0.85 5.62
N VAL A 7 -4.83 0.56 6.85
CA VAL A 7 -6.04 1.13 7.44
C VAL A 7 -5.90 2.66 7.55
N LEU A 8 -4.75 3.14 7.99
CA LEU A 8 -4.47 4.58 8.07
C LEU A 8 -4.53 5.25 6.69
N HIS A 9 -3.95 4.65 5.65
CA HIS A 9 -4.07 5.17 4.28
C HIS A 9 -5.51 5.13 3.75
N GLN A 10 -6.27 4.09 4.08
CA GLN A 10 -7.68 4.00 3.70
C GLN A 10 -8.50 5.10 4.35
N LEU A 11 -8.31 5.32 5.65
CA LEU A 11 -8.94 6.42 6.41
C LEU A 11 -8.55 7.79 5.85
N HIS A 12 -7.27 7.99 5.49
CA HIS A 12 -6.83 9.21 4.81
C HIS A 12 -7.51 9.41 3.46
N ARG A 13 -7.73 8.35 2.68
CA ARG A 13 -8.47 8.42 1.41
C ARG A 13 -9.95 8.76 1.60
N GLU A 14 -10.52 8.31 2.71
CA GLU A 14 -11.88 8.64 3.14
C GLU A 14 -11.97 10.03 3.79
N GLY A 15 -10.85 10.76 3.92
CA GLY A 15 -10.80 12.13 4.47
C GLY A 15 -10.60 12.21 5.98
N PHE A 16 -10.40 11.07 6.65
CA PHE A 16 -10.14 11.05 8.09
C PHE A 16 -8.65 11.18 8.38
N HIS A 17 -8.25 12.34 8.90
CA HIS A 17 -6.91 12.55 9.47
C HIS A 17 -6.85 12.02 10.90
N ILE A 18 -6.52 10.75 11.03
CA ILE A 18 -6.42 10.06 12.32
C ILE A 18 -4.95 9.73 12.60
N ALA A 19 -4.51 9.94 13.85
CA ALA A 19 -3.18 9.51 14.27
C ALA A 19 -3.05 7.98 14.26
N ARG A 20 -1.81 7.49 14.01
CA ARG A 20 -1.47 6.06 14.00
C ARG A 20 -1.90 5.34 15.28
N CYS A 21 -1.73 5.98 16.43
CA CYS A 21 -2.09 5.41 17.74
C CYS A 21 -3.59 5.14 17.87
N THR A 22 -4.43 5.97 17.27
CA THR A 22 -5.88 5.78 17.25
C THR A 22 -6.26 4.63 16.33
N THR A 23 -5.62 4.52 15.16
CA THR A 23 -5.83 3.37 14.26
C THR A 23 -5.39 2.06 14.94
N GLU A 24 -4.26 2.06 15.65
CA GLU A 24 -3.77 0.91 16.43
C GLU A 24 -4.75 0.52 17.55
N ARG A 25 -5.28 1.49 18.30
CA ARG A 25 -6.31 1.26 19.32
C ARG A 25 -7.59 0.70 18.71
N LEU A 26 -8.09 1.30 17.64
CA LEU A 26 -9.30 0.84 16.93
C LEU A 26 -9.13 -0.58 16.40
N MET A 27 -7.99 -0.89 15.80
CA MET A 27 -7.68 -2.24 15.33
C MET A 27 -7.61 -3.26 16.48
N LYS A 28 -7.05 -2.86 17.64
CA LYS A 28 -7.00 -3.71 18.83
C LYS A 28 -8.40 -3.98 19.40
N VAL A 29 -9.25 -2.96 19.48
CA VAL A 29 -10.63 -3.07 19.99
C VAL A 29 -11.48 -3.95 19.06
N MET A 30 -11.33 -3.80 17.74
CA MET A 30 -12.07 -4.59 16.75
C MET A 30 -11.47 -5.99 16.51
N GLY A 31 -10.40 -6.37 17.22
CA GLY A 31 -9.73 -7.67 17.03
C GLY A 31 -9.07 -7.82 15.64
N LEU A 32 -8.86 -6.73 14.91
CA LEU A 32 -8.27 -6.73 13.58
C LEU A 32 -6.75 -6.85 13.69
N GLN A 33 -6.23 -8.06 13.53
CA GLN A 33 -4.79 -8.27 13.39
C GLN A 33 -4.33 -8.03 11.94
N GLY A 34 -3.43 -7.08 11.80
CA GLY A 34 -2.78 -6.76 10.53
C GLY A 34 -1.81 -7.85 10.09
N VAL A 35 -2.04 -8.45 8.92
CA VAL A 35 -1.03 -9.30 8.27
C VAL A 35 -0.10 -8.40 7.48
N THR A 36 1.12 -8.23 7.98
CA THR A 36 2.19 -7.59 7.21
C THR A 36 2.52 -8.48 6.02
N ARG A 37 2.57 -7.92 4.80
CA ARG A 37 2.95 -8.67 3.61
C ARG A 37 4.38 -9.20 3.86
N GLY A 38 4.49 -10.49 4.14
CA GLY A 38 5.78 -11.19 4.15
C GLY A 38 6.49 -10.83 2.84
N ARG A 39 7.71 -10.31 2.98
CA ARG A 39 8.59 -9.78 1.93
C ARG A 39 8.30 -10.37 0.55
N THR A 40 7.42 -9.72 -0.19
CA THR A 40 7.16 -10.03 -1.59
C THR A 40 7.28 -8.72 -2.33
N ILE A 41 8.53 -8.33 -2.57
CA ILE A 41 8.86 -7.40 -3.65
C ILE A 41 8.68 -8.20 -4.95
N LYS A 42 7.45 -8.60 -5.29
CA LYS A 42 7.11 -8.94 -6.67
C LYS A 42 6.91 -7.62 -7.38
N ARG A 43 8.02 -7.08 -7.87
CA ARG A 43 8.07 -5.93 -8.78
C ARG A 43 7.22 -6.31 -10.00
N THR A 44 5.98 -5.82 -10.07
CA THR A 44 5.06 -6.11 -11.20
C THR A 44 5.25 -5.11 -12.35
N THR A 45 6.36 -4.38 -12.32
CA THR A 45 6.86 -3.59 -13.46
C THR A 45 8.37 -3.79 -13.48
N ILE A 46 8.79 -4.92 -14.03
CA ILE A 46 10.11 -5.00 -14.64
C ILE A 46 9.92 -4.20 -15.93
N ALA A 47 10.62 -3.07 -16.08
CA ALA A 47 10.67 -2.40 -17.38
C ALA A 47 11.24 -3.45 -18.35
N SER A 48 10.38 -3.98 -19.21
CA SER A 48 10.81 -4.86 -20.27
C SER A 48 11.73 -4.03 -21.17
N GLN A 49 12.92 -4.57 -21.45
CA GLN A 49 13.82 -4.02 -22.46
C GLN A 49 13.15 -3.99 -23.86
N SER A 50 11.99 -4.64 -24.00
CA SER A 50 11.18 -4.83 -25.19
C SER A 50 9.93 -3.94 -25.27
N ASN A 51 9.87 -2.82 -24.54
CA ASN A 51 9.00 -1.73 -25.00
C ASN A 51 9.69 -1.12 -26.22
N LEU A 52 9.10 -1.31 -27.39
CA LEU A 52 9.46 -0.65 -28.64
C LEU A 52 9.60 0.85 -28.35
N ARG A 53 10.85 1.29 -28.15
CA ARG A 53 11.18 2.71 -28.16
C ARG A 53 10.95 3.11 -29.62
N PRO A 54 10.06 4.06 -29.93
CA PRO A 54 10.07 4.62 -31.27
C PRO A 54 11.48 5.20 -31.46
N LEU A 55 12.21 4.68 -32.46
CA LEU A 55 13.39 5.37 -32.96
C LEU A 55 12.84 6.65 -33.59
N ASP A 56 12.93 7.76 -32.85
CA ASP A 56 12.84 9.09 -33.46
C ASP A 56 13.87 9.14 -34.58
N LEU A 57 13.36 9.17 -35.81
CA LEU A 57 14.13 9.30 -37.04
C LEU A 57 13.65 10.60 -37.68
N VAL A 58 14.11 11.73 -37.13
CA VAL A 58 14.25 13.04 -37.78
C VAL A 58 15.46 13.74 -37.18
#